data_AF-A0A318SJH6-F1
#
_entry.id   AF-A0A318SJH6-F1
#
_cell.length_a   1.000
_cell.length_b   1.000
_cell.length_c   1.000
_cell.angle_alpha   90.00
_cell.angle_beta   90.00
_cell.angle_gamma   90.00
#
_symmetry.space_group_name_H-M   'P 1'
#
loop_
_entity.id
_entity.type
_entity.pdbx_description
1 polymer ?
#
loop_
_entity_poly.entity_id
_entity_poly.type
_entity_poly.pdbx_seq_one_letter_code
_entity_poly.pdbx_strand_id
1 'polypeptide(L)'
;MSDAPRHRPPTSRETAFTLVEVLVALALLALVLTVVAPLSGLFGMARASETSLTLDARLFEASERVRAAWRNPANYAGRCGVTVDANVRVTASALDGSSGPTPASTCSTFQLHPPALLRVRVALGETILVFDVARPEGR
;
A
#
# COMPACT_ATOMS: atom_id res chain seq x y z
N MET A 1 -13.45 -70.87 -58.40
CA MET A 1 -13.47 -69.42 -58.69
C MET A 1 -14.10 -68.74 -57.48
N SER A 2 -13.48 -67.66 -57.00
CA SER A 2 -13.93 -66.74 -55.93
C SER A 2 -13.76 -67.22 -54.48
N ASP A 3 -13.24 -66.43 -53.53
CA ASP A 3 -12.45 -65.20 -53.55
C ASP A 3 -11.86 -65.09 -52.11
N ALA A 4 -10.59 -64.75 -51.96
CA ALA A 4 -9.90 -64.71 -50.66
C ALA A 4 -10.00 -63.31 -50.02
N PRO A 5 -10.02 -63.18 -48.68
CA PRO A 5 -10.25 -61.90 -48.01
C PRO A 5 -9.06 -60.94 -48.19
N ARG A 6 -9.34 -59.74 -48.71
CA ARG A 6 -8.37 -58.63 -48.76
C ARG A 6 -8.21 -58.01 -47.38
N HIS A 7 -7.11 -58.31 -46.70
CA HIS A 7 -6.64 -57.51 -45.58
C HIS A 7 -6.13 -56.16 -46.10
N ARG A 8 -6.80 -55.07 -45.69
CA ARG A 8 -6.22 -53.72 -45.77
C ARG A 8 -5.40 -53.47 -44.50
N PRO A 9 -4.13 -53.07 -44.60
CA PRO A 9 -3.39 -52.64 -43.43
C PRO A 9 -3.95 -51.29 -42.92
N PRO A 10 -4.07 -51.10 -41.60
CA PRO A 10 -4.35 -49.78 -41.04
C PRO A 10 -3.13 -48.89 -41.28
N THR A 11 -3.29 -47.82 -42.06
CA THR A 11 -2.31 -46.73 -42.13
C THR A 11 -2.43 -45.89 -40.86
N SER A 12 -1.89 -46.38 -39.76
CA SER A 12 -1.64 -45.54 -38.58
C SER A 12 -0.46 -44.63 -38.92
N ARG A 13 -0.74 -43.41 -39.40
CA ARG A 13 0.25 -42.33 -39.39
C ARG A 13 0.34 -41.85 -37.94
N GLU A 14 1.07 -42.60 -37.13
CA GLU A 14 1.58 -42.07 -35.87
C GLU A 14 2.67 -41.06 -36.24
N THR A 15 2.29 -39.79 -36.22
CA THR A 15 3.23 -38.67 -36.26
C THR A 15 4.03 -38.72 -34.97
N ALA A 16 5.06 -39.56 -34.94
CA ALA A 16 5.99 -39.64 -33.83
C ALA A 16 6.77 -38.33 -33.79
N PHE A 17 6.38 -37.44 -32.86
CA PHE A 17 7.20 -36.30 -32.48
C PHE A 17 8.60 -36.82 -32.16
N THR A 18 9.62 -36.24 -32.80
CA THR A 18 10.98 -36.71 -32.57
C THR A 18 11.42 -36.24 -31.18
N LEU A 19 12.13 -37.11 -30.45
CA LEU A 19 12.67 -36.77 -29.12
C LEU A 19 13.53 -35.49 -29.17
N VAL A 20 14.21 -35.26 -30.31
CA VAL A 20 14.98 -34.05 -30.60
C VAL A 20 14.09 -32.79 -30.60
N GLU A 21 12.91 -32.85 -31.22
CA GLU A 21 11.97 -31.72 -31.26
C GLU A 21 11.47 -31.33 -29.86
N VAL A 22 11.21 -32.32 -29.01
CA VAL A 22 10.82 -32.09 -27.60
C VAL A 22 11.97 -31.45 -26.82
N LEU A 23 13.21 -31.92 -27.01
CA LEU A 23 14.38 -31.33 -26.36
C LEU A 23 14.63 -29.88 -26.82
N VAL A 24 14.47 -29.59 -28.10
CA VAL A 24 14.60 -28.23 -28.65
C VAL A 24 13.50 -27.33 -28.10
N ALA A 25 12.25 -27.80 -28.04
CA ALA A 25 11.13 -27.05 -27.48
C ALA A 25 11.37 -26.71 -25.99
N LEU A 26 11.87 -27.66 -25.20
CA LEU A 26 12.21 -27.43 -23.78
C LEU A 26 13.39 -26.46 -23.63
N ALA A 27 14.42 -26.56 -24.47
CA ALA A 27 15.56 -25.64 -24.45
C ALA A 27 15.13 -24.21 -24.80
N LEU A 28 14.28 -24.05 -25.82
CA LEU A 28 13.73 -22.75 -26.20
C LEU A 28 12.80 -22.19 -25.13
N LEU A 29 11.96 -23.03 -24.50
CA LEU A 29 11.10 -22.61 -23.41
C LEU A 29 11.92 -22.11 -22.21
N ALA A 30 13.00 -22.81 -21.84
CA ALA A 30 13.89 -22.40 -20.77
C ALA A 30 14.56 -21.05 -21.09
N LEU A 31 15.00 -20.84 -22.34
CA LEU A 31 15.55 -19.57 -22.79
C LEU A 31 14.54 -18.43 -22.71
N VAL A 32 13.28 -18.66 -23.10
CA VAL A 32 12.23 -17.63 -23.02
C VAL A 32 11.93 -17.27 -21.57
N LEU A 33 11.84 -18.26 -20.67
CA LEU A 33 11.52 -18.04 -19.27
C LEU A 33 12.59 -17.23 -18.52
N THR A 34 13.87 -17.40 -18.84
CA THR A 34 14.95 -16.61 -18.19
C THR A 34 14.88 -15.13 -18.52
N VAL A 35 14.35 -14.77 -19.69
CA VAL A 35 14.21 -13.36 -20.12
C VAL A 35 12.88 -12.76 -19.65
N VAL A 36 11.81 -13.56 -19.55
CA VAL A 36 10.47 -13.09 -19.14
C VAL A 36 10.32 -12.95 -17.62
N ALA A 37 11.00 -13.78 -16.82
CA ALA A 37 10.95 -13.72 -15.37
C ALA A 37 11.37 -12.35 -14.76
N PRO A 38 12.48 -11.72 -15.18
CA PRO A 38 12.87 -10.41 -14.64
C PRO A 38 11.90 -9.29 -15.01
N LEU A 39 11.22 -9.38 -16.16
CA LEU A 39 10.17 -8.41 -16.54
C LEU A 39 8.99 -8.47 -15.57
N SER A 40 8.60 -9.67 -15.14
CA SER A 40 7.51 -9.87 -14.17
C SER A 40 7.86 -9.29 -12.79
N GLY A 41 9.13 -9.40 -12.37
CA GLY A 41 9.63 -8.80 -11.13
C GLY A 41 9.64 -7.26 -11.15
N LEU A 42 9.99 -6.66 -12.28
CA LEU A 42 10.01 -5.20 -12.46
C LEU A 42 8.60 -4.58 -12.35
N PHE A 43 7.58 -5.22 -12.92
CA PHE A 43 6.19 -4.73 -12.80
C PHE A 43 5.64 -4.86 -11.37
N GLY A 44 6.07 -5.87 -10.61
CA GLY A 44 5.72 -6.01 -9.20
C GLY A 44 6.28 -4.88 -8.33
N MET A 45 7.56 -4.53 -8.52
CA MET A 45 8.19 -3.43 -7.79
C MET A 45 7.62 -2.07 -8.19
N ALA A 46 7.30 -1.86 -9.47
CA ALA A 46 6.65 -0.62 -9.92
C ALA A 46 5.29 -0.40 -9.24
N ARG A 47 4.44 -1.43 -9.15
CA ARG A 47 3.16 -1.34 -8.44
C ARG A 47 3.30 -1.12 -6.94
N ALA A 48 4.28 -1.76 -6.31
CA ALA A 48 4.56 -1.53 -4.89
C ALA A 48 5.00 -0.08 -4.64
N SER A 49 5.84 0.47 -5.53
CA SER A 49 6.31 1.87 -5.45
C SER A 49 5.16 2.86 -5.64
N GLU A 50 4.28 2.66 -6.63
CA GLU A 50 3.09 3.49 -6.83
C GLU A 50 2.17 3.47 -5.61
N THR A 51 1.95 2.28 -5.03
CA THR A 51 1.10 2.14 -3.84
C THR A 51 1.69 2.93 -2.66
N SER A 52 2.99 2.80 -2.39
CA SER A 52 3.66 3.55 -1.32
C SER A 52 3.58 5.06 -1.52
N LEU A 53 3.80 5.57 -2.74
CA LEU A 53 3.71 7.00 -3.03
C LEU A 53 2.30 7.56 -2.79
N THR A 54 1.25 6.79 -3.10
CA THR A 54 -0.12 7.21 -2.83
C THR A 54 -0.45 7.24 -1.33
N LEU A 55 0.14 6.34 -0.54
CA LEU A 55 -0.04 6.33 0.92
C LEU A 55 0.66 7.53 1.57
N ASP A 56 1.88 7.85 1.15
CA ASP A 56 2.62 8.99 1.66
C ASP A 56 1.92 10.30 1.34
N ALA A 57 1.44 10.48 0.10
CA ALA A 57 0.68 11.67 -0.29
C ALA A 57 -0.57 11.87 0.59
N ARG A 58 -1.31 10.79 0.88
CA ARG A 58 -2.49 10.83 1.77
C ARG A 58 -2.12 11.19 3.20
N LEU A 59 -0.99 10.68 3.71
CA LEU A 59 -0.49 11.03 5.05
C LEU A 59 -0.05 12.50 5.14
N PHE A 60 0.60 13.02 4.11
CA PHE A 60 0.96 14.44 4.05
C PHE A 60 -0.28 15.32 3.99
N GLU A 61 -1.25 14.99 3.14
CA GLU A 61 -2.52 15.71 3.07
C GLU A 61 -3.25 15.68 4.43
N ALA A 62 -3.28 14.51 5.08
CA ALA A 62 -3.83 14.36 6.42
C ALA A 62 -3.14 15.27 7.44
N SER A 63 -1.81 15.34 7.41
CA SER A 63 -1.02 16.17 8.32
C SER A 63 -1.28 17.65 8.12
N GLU A 64 -1.46 18.09 6.87
CA GLU A 64 -1.76 19.48 6.56
C GLU A 64 -3.19 19.84 6.97
N ARG A 65 -4.15 18.94 6.82
CA ARG A 65 -5.51 19.14 7.35
C ARG A 65 -5.51 19.26 8.88
N VAL A 66 -4.73 18.43 9.58
CA VAL A 66 -4.54 18.55 11.05
C VAL A 66 -3.98 19.93 11.39
N ARG A 67 -2.88 20.33 10.75
CA ARG A 67 -2.24 21.64 10.97
C ARG A 67 -3.19 22.78 10.71
N ALA A 68 -3.97 22.72 9.63
CA ALA A 68 -4.98 23.72 9.28
C ALA A 68 -6.09 23.80 10.34
N ALA A 69 -6.65 22.66 10.76
CA ALA A 69 -7.71 22.63 11.77
C ALA A 69 -7.25 23.19 13.12
N TRP A 70 -6.00 22.92 13.50
CA TRP A 70 -5.41 23.34 14.76
C TRP A 70 -4.80 24.74 14.75
N ARG A 71 -4.95 25.48 13.64
CA ARG A 71 -4.81 26.95 13.68
C ARG A 71 -5.88 27.60 14.53
N ASN A 72 -7.05 26.97 14.66
CA ASN A 72 -8.08 27.43 15.59
C ASN A 72 -7.66 27.04 17.02
N PRO A 73 -7.50 28.01 17.94
CA PRO A 73 -7.11 27.74 19.33
C PRO A 73 -8.05 26.78 20.06
N ALA A 74 -9.36 26.81 19.76
CA ALA A 74 -10.33 25.92 20.37
C ALA A 74 -10.11 24.45 19.95
N ASN A 75 -9.79 24.23 18.67
CA ASN A 75 -9.46 22.90 18.16
C ASN A 75 -8.12 22.40 18.72
N TYR A 76 -7.12 23.27 18.82
CA TYR A 76 -5.83 22.93 19.43
C TYR A 76 -6.00 22.55 20.91
N ALA A 77 -6.73 23.36 21.69
CA ALA A 77 -6.93 23.14 23.12
C ALA A 77 -7.78 21.89 23.43
N GLY A 78 -8.78 21.60 22.61
CA GLY A 78 -9.59 20.38 22.72
C GLY A 78 -8.97 19.15 22.05
N ARG A 79 -7.84 19.31 21.34
CA ARG A 79 -7.25 18.29 20.45
C ARG A 79 -8.26 17.77 19.42
N CYS A 80 -9.14 18.66 18.98
CA CYS A 80 -10.34 18.40 18.20
C CYS A 80 -10.20 18.77 16.72
N GLY A 81 -11.23 18.46 15.94
CA GLY A 81 -11.46 19.11 14.66
C GLY A 81 -10.72 18.49 13.48
N VAL A 82 -10.21 17.26 13.64
CA VAL A 82 -9.55 16.54 12.56
C VAL A 82 -10.32 15.28 12.20
N THR A 83 -11.24 15.42 11.25
CA THR A 83 -11.77 14.29 10.48
C THR A 83 -11.04 14.28 9.15
N VAL A 84 -9.99 13.47 9.03
CA VAL A 84 -9.28 13.32 7.75
C VAL A 84 -9.99 12.31 6.87
N ASP A 85 -10.12 11.07 7.37
CA ASP A 85 -10.70 9.95 6.64
C ASP A 85 -10.97 8.79 7.61
N ALA A 86 -11.88 7.88 7.28
CA ALA A 86 -12.26 6.77 8.17
C ALA A 86 -11.08 5.82 8.49
N ASN A 87 -10.10 5.76 7.59
CA ASN A 87 -8.93 4.88 7.71
C ASN A 87 -7.69 5.57 8.31
N VAL A 88 -7.76 6.87 8.61
CA VAL A 88 -6.64 7.65 9.15
C VAL A 88 -6.84 7.83 10.65
N ARG A 89 -5.92 7.31 11.45
CA ARG A 89 -5.92 7.49 12.91
C ARG A 89 -5.00 8.63 13.29
N VAL A 90 -5.54 9.66 13.93
CA VAL A 90 -4.78 10.80 14.45
C VAL A 90 -4.77 10.74 15.97
N THR A 91 -3.58 10.77 16.56
CA THR A 91 -3.40 10.89 18.01
C THR A 91 -2.49 12.07 18.34
N ALA A 92 -2.75 12.69 19.47
CA ALA A 92 -2.09 13.88 19.95
C ALA A 92 -1.58 13.65 21.37
N SER A 93 -0.31 13.96 21.62
CA SER A 93 0.30 13.86 22.95
C SER A 93 1.03 15.16 23.27
N ALA A 94 0.88 15.66 24.50
CA ALA A 94 1.62 16.83 24.92
C ALA A 94 3.08 16.49 25.19
N LEU A 95 4.01 17.30 24.68
CA LEU A 95 5.44 17.08 24.91
C LEU A 95 5.92 17.55 26.29
N ASP A 96 5.10 18.29 27.01
CA ASP A 96 5.36 18.73 28.39
C ASP A 96 5.12 17.63 29.44
N GLY A 97 4.77 16.41 29.00
CA GLY A 97 4.52 15.26 29.88
C GLY A 97 3.17 15.34 30.62
N SER A 98 2.35 16.36 30.37
CA SER A 98 1.09 16.58 31.08
C SER A 98 0.00 15.55 30.75
N SER A 99 0.15 14.79 29.66
CA SER A 99 -0.89 13.88 29.18
C SER A 99 -0.38 12.86 28.16
N GLY A 100 -0.90 11.63 28.26
CA GLY A 100 -0.66 10.57 27.29
C GLY A 100 -1.29 10.83 25.91
N PRO A 101 -1.06 9.94 24.93
CA PRO A 101 -1.62 10.06 23.60
C PRO A 101 -3.14 9.94 23.63
N THR A 102 -3.83 10.99 23.19
CA THR A 102 -5.29 11.05 23.08
C THR A 102 -5.69 11.03 21.60
N PRO A 103 -6.71 10.27 21.19
CA PRO A 103 -7.23 10.33 19.82
C PRO A 103 -7.74 11.73 19.53
N ALA A 104 -7.42 12.30 18.36
CA ALA A 104 -7.95 13.61 17.97
C ALA A 104 -9.46 13.59 17.68
N SER A 105 -10.05 12.40 17.53
CA SER A 105 -11.49 12.19 17.45
C SER A 105 -12.17 12.22 18.82
N THR A 106 -11.44 11.95 19.90
CA THR A 106 -11.93 12.00 21.28
C THR A 106 -11.56 13.37 21.84
N CYS A 107 -12.29 14.38 21.39
CA CYS A 107 -12.22 15.74 21.91
C CYS A 107 -12.17 15.73 23.44
N SER A 108 -11.06 16.20 24.01
CA SER A 108 -11.00 16.42 25.46
C SER A 108 -11.74 17.71 25.80
N THR A 109 -12.30 17.76 27.01
CA THR A 109 -12.83 19.00 27.58
C THR A 109 -11.77 20.10 27.48
N PHE A 110 -12.21 21.30 27.08
CA PHE A 110 -11.37 22.49 26.89
C PHE A 110 -10.34 22.63 28.01
N GLN A 111 -9.05 22.59 27.64
CA GLN A 111 -7.96 22.70 28.60
C GLN A 111 -7.65 24.18 28.84
N LEU A 112 -7.82 24.66 30.09
CA LEU A 112 -7.57 26.06 30.46
C LEU A 112 -6.13 26.54 30.17
N HIS A 113 -5.17 25.60 30.23
CA HIS A 113 -3.78 25.80 29.83
C HIS A 113 -3.41 24.71 28.83
N PRO A 114 -3.63 24.93 27.52
CA PRO A 114 -3.19 23.97 26.51
C PRO A 114 -1.66 23.88 26.55
N PRO A 115 -1.03 22.76 26.16
CA PRO A 115 0.43 22.68 26.06
C PRO A 115 0.98 23.68 25.02
N ALA A 116 2.26 24.01 25.10
CA ALA A 116 2.92 24.87 24.10
C ALA A 116 3.21 24.11 22.79
N LEU A 117 3.45 22.81 22.89
CA LEU A 117 3.82 21.94 21.78
C LEU A 117 3.09 20.59 21.92
N LEU A 118 2.43 20.16 20.85
CA LEU A 118 1.77 18.86 20.74
C LEU A 118 2.51 18.00 19.72
N ARG A 119 2.79 16.75 20.07
CA ARG A 119 3.24 15.73 19.13
C ARG A 119 2.03 15.04 18.54
N VAL A 120 1.90 15.11 17.24
CA VAL A 120 0.84 14.47 16.48
C VAL A 120 1.39 13.24 15.80
N ARG A 121 0.68 12.13 15.93
CA ARG A 121 0.91 10.93 15.15
C ARG A 121 -0.29 10.71 14.24
N VAL A 122 -0.03 10.59 12.94
CA VAL A 122 -1.01 10.25 11.92
C VAL A 122 -0.64 8.88 11.38
N ALA A 123 -1.54 7.91 11.49
CA ALA A 123 -1.33 6.54 11.04
C ALA A 123 -2.36 6.15 9.97
N LEU A 124 -1.89 5.52 8.90
CA LEU A 124 -2.71 4.94 7.83
C LEU A 124 -2.19 3.52 7.57
N GLY A 125 -2.91 2.51 8.06
CA GLY A 125 -2.40 1.13 8.09
C GLY A 125 -1.16 1.02 8.98
N GLU A 126 -0.03 0.60 8.39
CA GLU A 126 1.27 0.49 9.08
C GLU A 126 2.14 1.75 8.95
N THR A 127 1.81 2.66 8.02
CA THR A 127 2.60 3.87 7.78
C THR A 127 2.23 4.94 8.80
N ILE A 128 3.24 5.50 9.47
CA ILE A 128 3.06 6.49 10.53
C ILE A 128 3.88 7.74 10.22
N LEU A 129 3.21 8.90 10.24
CA LEU A 129 3.84 10.21 10.18
C LEU A 129 3.74 10.88 11.55
N VAL A 130 4.87 11.37 12.06
CA VAL A 130 4.93 12.07 13.35
C VAL A 130 5.45 13.48 13.13
N PHE A 131 4.73 14.48 13.63
CA PHE A 131 5.15 15.88 13.57
C PHE A 131 4.69 16.63 14.81
N ASP A 132 5.37 17.73 15.11
CA ASP A 132 5.03 18.57 16.24
C ASP A 132 4.26 19.81 15.76
N VAL A 133 3.26 20.24 16.54
CA VAL A 133 2.41 21.40 16.28
C VAL A 133 2.52 22.36 17.46
N ALA A 134 3.02 23.56 17.16
CA ALA A 134 3.08 24.65 18.12
C ALA A 134 1.68 25.22 18.35
N ARG A 135 1.46 25.72 19.57
CA ARG A 135 0.24 26.44 19.92
C ARG A 135 0.05 27.62 18.96
N PRO A 136 -1.17 27.83 18.41
CA PRO A 136 -1.44 29.04 17.64
C PRO A 136 -1.37 30.25 18.57
N GLU A 137 -0.60 31.27 18.18
CA GLU A 137 -0.62 32.56 18.87
C GLU A 137 -1.91 33.29 18.50
N GLY A 138 -2.77 33.53 19.50
CA GLY A 138 -4.02 34.26 19.30
C GLY A 138 -3.71 35.66 18.77
N ARG A 139 -4.14 35.94 17.53
CA ARG A 139 -4.25 37.29 16.99
C ARG A 139 -5.63 37.84 17.27
#